data_AF-F8B4M0-F1
#
_entry.id   AF-F8B4M0-F1
#
_cell.length_a   1.000
_cell.length_b   1.000
_cell.length_c   1.000
_cell.angle_alpha   90.00
_cell.angle_beta   90.00
_cell.angle_gamma   90.00
#
_symmetry.space_group_name_H-M   'P 1'
#
loop_
_entity.id
_entity.type
_entity.pdbx_description
1 polymer ?
#
loop_
_entity_poly.entity_id
_entity_poly.type
_entity_poly.pdbx_seq_one_letter_code
_entity_poly.pdbx_strand_id
1 'polypeptide(L)'
;MRAGLKAGLEAGLKAGTALRVGHTMAMPHISTAVSALGQPSAAGPGEPDRPDRPAGPVHSGGPAGPRGRGSPAADGSLQVWDGVLPTRATDTLGSRPFGVYVHVPYCATHCGYCDFNTYTATELGPGVAIGTFVETLAAEFRLARSVLGPADVAVSTVFVGGGTPTLLPAEDLERLLRMIDAEFGLAAGAEVTTEANPESVDAGALERLAAAGYTRISFGMQSARPHVLAALDRRHTPGRVPDVVSWARKAGFAHINLDLIYGTPGESARDWQASLDAVVALDPDHVSAYALTVEDGTRLARRIRRGELLPPDDDLMADRYQQAEETLTAAGLSWYEISNWARGPAAHSRHNLGYWRGADWWGFGPGAHSHIGGVRWWNVRHPASYSARLAAGASPAAAHEELDAAAARMERIMLEVRLAEGLAAEELTPAGRSQAARLAADGLVDPPALAAGRVLLTLRGRLLADTVIHALLSD
;
A
#
# COMPACT_ATOMS: atom_id res chain seq x y z
N MET A 1 24.81 1.19 35.21
CA MET A 1 23.81 2.01 34.48
C MET A 1 24.03 2.14 32.96
N ARG A 2 25.20 1.78 32.37
CA ARG A 2 25.40 1.80 30.89
C ARG A 2 25.47 0.43 30.20
N ALA A 3 25.41 -0.69 30.94
CA ALA A 3 25.44 -2.05 30.36
C ALA A 3 24.05 -2.70 30.25
N GLY A 4 23.07 -2.29 31.06
CA GLY A 4 21.70 -2.84 31.02
C GLY A 4 20.82 -2.29 29.90
N LEU A 5 21.14 -1.10 29.35
CA LEU A 5 20.40 -0.49 28.23
C LEU A 5 20.69 -1.17 26.89
N LYS A 6 21.86 -1.83 26.75
CA LYS A 6 22.28 -2.49 25.51
C LYS A 6 21.64 -3.87 25.32
N ALA A 7 21.40 -4.60 26.42
CA ALA A 7 20.75 -5.90 26.40
C ALA A 7 19.23 -5.82 26.12
N GLY A 8 18.57 -4.70 26.48
CA GLY A 8 17.18 -4.44 26.13
C GLY A 8 16.95 -4.13 24.64
N LEU A 9 17.91 -3.44 24.01
CA LEU A 9 17.91 -3.18 22.56
C LEU A 9 18.18 -4.47 21.76
N GLU A 10 19.13 -5.30 22.17
CA GLU A 10 19.52 -6.51 21.41
C GLU A 10 18.51 -7.67 21.52
N ALA A 11 17.70 -7.71 22.59
CA ALA A 11 16.64 -8.71 22.75
C ALA A 11 15.36 -8.35 21.97
N GLY A 12 15.06 -7.05 21.81
CA GLY A 12 13.95 -6.57 20.98
C GLY A 12 14.16 -6.78 19.47
N LEU A 13 15.42 -6.74 19.01
CA LEU A 13 15.77 -6.94 17.60
C LEU A 13 15.69 -8.40 17.11
N LYS A 14 15.69 -9.40 18.00
CA LYS A 14 15.76 -10.83 17.60
C LYS A 14 14.41 -11.56 17.51
N ALA A 15 13.31 -10.93 17.92
CA ALA A 15 11.97 -11.51 17.86
C ALA A 15 11.00 -10.78 16.90
N GLY A 16 11.47 -9.74 16.20
CA GLY A 16 10.68 -8.98 15.25
C GLY A 16 10.56 -9.72 13.91
N THR A 17 9.55 -10.57 13.76
CA THR A 17 9.00 -10.83 12.42
C THR A 17 8.36 -9.51 11.98
N ALA A 18 9.11 -8.70 11.22
CA ALA A 18 8.58 -7.49 10.61
C ALA A 18 7.31 -7.86 9.83
N LEU A 19 6.18 -7.27 10.21
CA LEU A 19 4.96 -7.37 9.45
C LEU A 19 5.19 -6.52 8.20
N ARG A 20 5.71 -7.16 7.14
CA ARG A 20 6.01 -6.49 5.87
C ARG A 20 4.71 -5.97 5.27
N VAL A 21 4.52 -4.66 5.32
CA VAL A 21 3.49 -3.97 4.54
C VAL A 21 4.06 -3.83 3.13
N GLY A 22 3.61 -4.70 2.23
CA GLY A 22 3.91 -4.60 0.80
C GLY A 22 3.43 -3.25 0.23
N HIS A 23 3.89 -2.91 -0.97
CA HIS A 23 3.66 -1.63 -1.68
C HIS A 23 2.20 -1.34 -2.07
N THR A 24 1.24 -1.95 -1.40
CA THR A 24 -0.13 -2.00 -1.84
C THR A 24 -0.88 -0.74 -1.41
N MET A 25 -1.23 0.12 -2.38
CA MET A 25 -2.43 0.97 -2.27
C MET A 25 -3.73 0.14 -2.29
N ALA A 26 -3.65 -1.19 -2.41
CA ALA A 26 -4.73 -2.13 -2.17
C ALA A 26 -4.36 -3.08 -1.02
N MET A 27 -4.66 -2.67 0.23
CA MET A 27 -4.46 -3.43 1.48
C MET A 27 -4.43 -4.98 1.28
N PRO A 28 -3.30 -5.68 1.45
CA PRO A 28 -3.29 -7.13 1.47
C PRO A 28 -3.76 -7.63 2.84
N HIS A 29 -4.34 -8.82 2.83
CA HIS A 29 -4.88 -9.58 3.96
C HIS A 29 -4.19 -9.37 5.32
N ILE A 30 -4.92 -8.83 6.29
CA ILE A 30 -4.49 -8.71 7.70
C ILE A 30 -4.60 -10.05 8.46
N SER A 31 -5.28 -11.06 7.90
CA SER A 31 -5.49 -12.37 8.54
C SER A 31 -4.19 -13.11 8.90
N THR A 32 -3.09 -12.87 8.19
CA THR A 32 -1.80 -13.56 8.45
C THR A 32 -1.08 -13.03 9.70
N ALA A 33 -1.48 -11.88 10.27
CA ALA A 33 -0.87 -11.30 11.45
C ALA A 33 -1.31 -11.95 12.78
N VAL A 34 -2.48 -12.60 12.82
CA VAL A 34 -3.09 -13.05 14.07
C VAL A 34 -2.56 -14.42 14.54
N SER A 35 -2.02 -15.26 13.65
CA SER A 35 -1.54 -16.61 14.03
C SER A 35 -0.19 -16.63 14.77
N ALA A 36 0.51 -15.50 14.91
CA ALA A 36 1.80 -15.43 15.61
C ALA A 36 1.68 -15.19 17.14
N LEU A 37 0.46 -15.05 17.68
CA LEU A 37 0.21 -14.69 19.10
C LEU A 37 -0.04 -15.92 20.01
N GLY A 38 0.83 -16.94 19.92
CA GLY A 38 0.79 -18.14 20.77
C GLY A 38 1.69 -18.04 22.02
N GLN A 39 1.11 -18.26 23.20
CA GLN A 39 1.62 -18.06 24.56
C GLN A 39 3.05 -18.57 24.89
N PRO A 40 3.78 -17.91 25.82
CA PRO A 40 5.07 -18.39 26.32
C PRO A 40 4.92 -19.54 27.33
N SER A 41 5.61 -20.66 27.07
CA SER A 41 5.79 -21.76 28.01
C SER A 41 6.87 -21.40 29.04
N ALA A 42 6.53 -21.50 30.33
CA ALA A 42 7.44 -21.28 31.45
C ALA A 42 8.36 -22.48 31.66
N ALA A 43 9.68 -22.25 31.77
CA ALA A 43 10.66 -23.23 32.21
C ALA A 43 11.35 -22.74 33.51
N GLY A 44 11.30 -23.57 34.56
CA GLY A 44 12.07 -23.41 35.80
C GLY A 44 13.40 -24.22 35.78
N PRO A 45 14.31 -24.02 36.76
CA PRO A 45 15.75 -24.33 36.60
C PRO A 45 16.30 -25.54 37.40
N GLY A 46 17.47 -26.05 36.96
CA GLY A 46 18.52 -26.79 37.72
C GLY A 46 18.56 -28.33 37.56
N GLU A 47 19.48 -28.94 36.78
CA GLU A 47 20.86 -29.48 37.10
C GLU A 47 20.89 -30.94 37.65
N PRO A 48 22.00 -31.76 37.59
CA PRO A 48 23.11 -31.92 36.61
C PRO A 48 23.60 -33.39 36.33
N ASP A 49 24.58 -33.54 35.41
CA ASP A 49 25.76 -34.47 35.33
C ASP A 49 25.75 -35.89 34.63
N ARG A 50 26.51 -35.96 33.48
CA ARG A 50 27.50 -36.98 32.95
C ARG A 50 27.11 -38.45 32.54
N PRO A 51 27.98 -39.22 31.79
CA PRO A 51 28.62 -38.99 30.46
C PRO A 51 28.63 -40.24 29.51
N ASP A 52 29.38 -40.15 28.37
CA ASP A 52 29.98 -41.19 27.48
C ASP A 52 29.28 -41.73 26.19
N ARG A 53 29.73 -41.17 25.04
CA ARG A 53 30.43 -41.79 23.86
C ARG A 53 29.75 -42.89 22.96
N PRO A 54 30.26 -43.17 21.73
CA PRO A 54 29.50 -43.03 20.46
C PRO A 54 29.33 -44.32 19.63
N ALA A 55 28.47 -44.31 18.59
CA ALA A 55 28.72 -44.80 17.21
C ALA A 55 27.43 -45.11 16.41
N GLY A 56 27.41 -44.67 15.15
CA GLY A 56 26.93 -45.49 14.02
C GLY A 56 25.47 -45.33 13.55
N PRO A 57 25.21 -45.39 12.23
CA PRO A 57 23.99 -44.86 11.61
C PRO A 57 22.92 -45.94 11.39
N VAL A 58 21.65 -45.63 11.65
CA VAL A 58 20.53 -46.47 11.19
C VAL A 58 19.31 -45.61 10.88
N HIS A 59 18.74 -45.89 9.70
CA HIS A 59 17.40 -45.54 9.26
C HIS A 59 16.34 -45.71 10.36
N SER A 60 15.41 -44.76 10.45
CA SER A 60 14.14 -44.97 11.17
C SER A 60 12.98 -44.31 10.43
N GLY A 61 12.02 -45.16 10.06
CA GLY A 61 10.62 -44.78 9.95
C GLY A 61 9.93 -44.92 11.30
N GLY A 62 8.92 -44.05 11.50
CA GLY A 62 7.91 -44.10 12.57
C GLY A 62 8.21 -43.23 13.80
N PRO A 63 7.21 -42.77 14.58
CA PRO A 63 5.74 -42.92 14.46
C PRO A 63 4.96 -41.59 14.54
N ALA A 64 3.65 -41.68 14.29
CA ALA A 64 2.67 -40.60 14.37
C ALA A 64 2.10 -40.41 15.80
N GLY A 65 1.82 -39.15 16.15
CA GLY A 65 0.91 -38.70 17.22
C GLY A 65 1.49 -37.59 18.11
N PRO A 66 0.70 -36.65 18.69
CA PRO A 66 -0.76 -36.54 18.68
C PRO A 66 -1.29 -35.31 17.90
N ARG A 67 -2.46 -35.50 17.28
CA ARG A 67 -3.28 -34.44 16.70
C ARG A 67 -4.01 -33.67 17.81
N GLY A 68 -3.96 -32.35 17.73
CA GLY A 68 -4.88 -31.42 18.39
C GLY A 68 -4.46 -30.00 18.01
N ARG A 69 -5.33 -29.05 17.66
CA ARG A 69 -6.79 -29.02 17.55
C ARG A 69 -7.08 -27.70 16.81
N GLY A 70 -7.91 -27.72 15.77
CA GLY A 70 -8.62 -26.51 15.30
C GLY A 70 -8.12 -25.79 14.04
N SER A 71 -7.82 -26.48 12.93
CA SER A 71 -8.04 -25.87 11.60
C SER A 71 -9.54 -25.93 11.30
N PRO A 72 -10.22 -24.81 10.95
CA PRO A 72 -11.51 -24.93 10.29
C PRO A 72 -11.31 -25.68 8.98
N ALA A 73 -12.26 -26.54 8.71
CA ALA A 73 -12.23 -27.60 7.73
C ALA A 73 -11.70 -27.18 6.36
N ALA A 74 -10.82 -28.03 5.83
CA ALA A 74 -10.67 -28.24 4.41
C ALA A 74 -11.96 -28.90 3.87
N ASP A 75 -13.02 -28.11 3.76
CA ASP A 75 -14.20 -28.34 2.92
C ASP A 75 -14.72 -27.01 2.31
N GLY A 76 -13.87 -25.99 2.19
CA GLY A 76 -14.29 -24.68 1.69
C GLY A 76 -14.18 -24.57 0.17
N SER A 77 -15.24 -24.87 -0.58
CA SER A 77 -15.48 -24.08 -1.78
C SER A 77 -15.48 -22.62 -1.32
N LEU A 78 -14.49 -21.81 -1.72
CA LEU A 78 -14.60 -20.36 -1.57
C LEU A 78 -15.94 -20.00 -2.21
N GLN A 79 -16.95 -19.68 -1.39
CA GLN A 79 -18.24 -19.27 -1.92
C GLN A 79 -17.94 -18.08 -2.82
N VAL A 80 -18.23 -18.23 -4.11
CA VAL A 80 -18.18 -17.13 -5.05
C VAL A 80 -19.08 -16.06 -4.44
N TRP A 81 -18.49 -14.96 -3.99
CA TRP A 81 -19.27 -13.87 -3.41
C TRP A 81 -20.21 -13.38 -4.50
N ASP A 82 -21.50 -13.44 -4.24
CA ASP A 82 -22.57 -13.13 -5.20
C ASP A 82 -22.65 -11.63 -5.55
N GLY A 83 -21.81 -10.82 -4.92
CA GLY A 83 -21.76 -9.38 -5.11
C GLY A 83 -22.62 -8.62 -4.12
N VAL A 84 -23.33 -9.27 -3.20
CA VAL A 84 -24.27 -8.61 -2.30
C VAL A 84 -23.56 -8.12 -1.03
N LEU A 85 -23.78 -6.84 -0.70
CA LEU A 85 -23.36 -6.27 0.58
C LEU A 85 -24.45 -6.47 1.64
N PRO A 86 -24.09 -6.79 2.90
CA PRO A 86 -25.06 -6.86 3.98
C PRO A 86 -25.63 -5.45 4.25
N THR A 87 -26.91 -5.38 4.64
CA THR A 87 -27.62 -4.09 4.86
C THR A 87 -26.85 -3.16 5.80
N ARG A 88 -26.23 -3.70 6.86
CA ARG A 88 -25.41 -2.93 7.81
C ARG A 88 -24.27 -2.15 7.15
N ALA A 89 -23.71 -2.67 6.05
CA ALA A 89 -22.63 -2.00 5.33
C ALA A 89 -23.20 -0.83 4.52
N THR A 90 -24.28 -1.07 3.77
CA THR A 90 -24.93 -0.07 2.92
C THR A 90 -25.62 1.03 3.73
N ASP A 91 -26.10 0.75 4.94
CA ASP A 91 -26.72 1.75 5.84
C ASP A 91 -25.74 2.85 6.24
N THR A 92 -24.44 2.57 6.23
CA THR A 92 -23.39 3.55 6.54
C THR A 92 -22.87 4.28 5.31
N LEU A 93 -23.30 3.90 4.11
CA LEU A 93 -22.82 4.52 2.88
C LEU A 93 -23.22 6.01 2.85
N GLY A 94 -22.25 6.88 2.57
CA GLY A 94 -22.44 8.34 2.61
C GLY A 94 -22.22 8.99 3.98
N SER A 95 -22.06 8.20 5.06
CA SER A 95 -21.59 8.73 6.36
C SER A 95 -20.11 9.11 6.37
N ARG A 96 -19.36 8.62 5.37
CA ARG A 96 -17.93 8.86 5.16
C ARG A 96 -17.67 9.11 3.67
N PRO A 97 -16.50 9.67 3.29
CA PRO A 97 -16.14 9.85 1.90
C PRO A 97 -16.20 8.54 1.12
N PHE A 98 -16.73 8.60 -0.10
CA PHE A 98 -16.75 7.48 -1.03
C PHE A 98 -15.73 7.68 -2.16
N GLY A 99 -14.87 6.70 -2.38
CA GLY A 99 -13.85 6.70 -3.42
C GLY A 99 -14.06 5.61 -4.47
N VAL A 100 -13.50 5.83 -5.65
CA VAL A 100 -13.41 4.82 -6.72
C VAL A 100 -11.95 4.57 -7.05
N TYR A 101 -11.53 3.31 -6.99
CA TYR A 101 -10.23 2.87 -7.47
C TYR A 101 -10.40 2.07 -8.76
N VAL A 102 -9.59 2.33 -9.77
CA VAL A 102 -9.54 1.50 -10.98
C VAL A 102 -8.14 0.93 -11.13
N HIS A 103 -8.07 -0.39 -11.13
CA HIS A 103 -6.84 -1.15 -11.35
C HIS A 103 -6.63 -1.45 -12.83
N VAL A 104 -5.71 -0.74 -13.49
CA VAL A 104 -5.27 -1.02 -14.85
C VAL A 104 -4.09 -1.98 -14.80
N PRO A 105 -4.24 -3.25 -15.20
CA PRO A 105 -3.24 -4.29 -14.90
C PRO A 105 -2.09 -4.33 -15.93
N TYR A 106 -1.97 -3.37 -16.84
CA TYR A 106 -1.08 -3.45 -17.99
C TYR A 106 0.26 -2.75 -17.74
N CYS A 107 1.35 -3.43 -18.08
CA CYS A 107 2.71 -2.87 -18.04
C CYS A 107 3.43 -3.13 -19.37
N ALA A 108 4.22 -2.16 -19.83
CA ALA A 108 5.09 -2.37 -21.00
C ALA A 108 6.21 -3.37 -20.66
N THR A 109 6.71 -3.29 -19.43
CA THR A 109 7.72 -4.20 -18.88
C THR A 109 7.42 -4.47 -17.41
N HIS A 110 7.57 -5.71 -16.98
CA HIS A 110 7.53 -6.06 -15.57
C HIS A 110 8.82 -5.56 -14.89
N CYS A 111 8.73 -4.65 -13.91
CA CYS A 111 9.89 -4.18 -13.15
C CYS A 111 10.36 -5.29 -12.18
N GLY A 112 11.65 -5.33 -11.83
CA GLY A 112 12.22 -6.46 -11.10
C GLY A 112 11.73 -6.58 -9.65
N TYR A 113 11.42 -5.43 -9.04
CA TYR A 113 10.94 -5.28 -7.66
C TYR A 113 9.42 -5.35 -7.51
N CYS A 114 8.68 -5.10 -8.59
CA CYS A 114 7.24 -4.91 -8.54
C CYS A 114 6.52 -6.23 -8.24
N ASP A 115 5.68 -6.22 -7.22
CA ASP A 115 4.80 -7.32 -6.78
C ASP A 115 3.33 -7.08 -7.16
N PHE A 116 3.05 -5.98 -7.87
CA PHE A 116 1.69 -5.60 -8.24
C PHE A 116 1.07 -6.60 -9.22
N ASN A 117 -0.27 -6.65 -9.22
CA ASN A 117 -1.06 -7.46 -10.14
C ASN A 117 -1.00 -6.93 -11.58
N THR A 118 0.17 -7.08 -12.21
CA THR A 118 0.46 -6.49 -13.52
C THR A 118 0.89 -7.54 -14.53
N TYR A 119 0.65 -7.24 -15.79
CA TYR A 119 0.84 -8.14 -16.90
C TYR A 119 1.38 -7.37 -18.10
N THR A 120 2.38 -7.97 -18.74
CA THR A 120 2.88 -7.59 -20.05
C THR A 120 2.03 -8.23 -21.15
N ALA A 121 2.11 -7.69 -22.37
CA ALA A 121 1.39 -8.24 -23.52
C ALA A 121 1.65 -9.74 -23.74
N THR A 122 2.86 -10.22 -23.41
CA THR A 122 3.24 -11.64 -23.52
C THR A 122 2.60 -12.53 -22.45
N GLU A 123 2.18 -11.98 -21.31
CA GLU A 123 1.63 -12.74 -20.17
C GLU A 123 0.10 -12.86 -20.21
N LEU A 124 -0.59 -11.96 -20.91
CA LEU A 124 -2.06 -11.88 -20.93
C LEU A 124 -2.75 -13.04 -21.67
N GLY A 125 -2.01 -13.78 -22.51
CA GLY A 125 -2.55 -14.86 -23.32
C GLY A 125 -3.54 -14.39 -24.40
N PRO A 126 -4.09 -15.32 -25.22
CA PRO A 126 -5.09 -14.98 -26.23
C PRO A 126 -6.43 -14.56 -25.59
N GLY A 127 -7.05 -13.51 -26.14
CA GLY A 127 -8.41 -13.07 -25.77
C GLY A 127 -8.50 -11.94 -24.74
N VAL A 128 -7.38 -11.46 -24.20
CA VAL A 128 -7.33 -10.22 -23.40
C VAL A 128 -6.69 -9.12 -24.22
N ALA A 129 -7.44 -8.05 -24.51
CA ALA A 129 -6.94 -6.90 -25.23
C ALA A 129 -7.09 -5.63 -24.39
N ILE A 130 -6.08 -4.76 -24.44
CA ILE A 130 -6.10 -3.43 -23.81
C ILE A 130 -7.33 -2.64 -24.30
N GLY A 131 -7.62 -2.70 -25.59
CA GLY A 131 -8.74 -1.98 -26.21
C GLY A 131 -10.15 -2.47 -25.86
N THR A 132 -10.31 -3.56 -25.12
CA THR A 132 -11.62 -4.02 -24.61
C THR A 132 -11.76 -3.86 -23.10
N PHE A 133 -10.76 -3.25 -22.47
CA PHE A 133 -10.70 -3.15 -21.01
C PHE A 133 -11.78 -2.24 -20.45
N VAL A 134 -12.02 -1.09 -21.08
CA VAL A 134 -13.05 -0.12 -20.65
C VAL A 134 -14.46 -0.71 -20.78
N GLU A 135 -14.75 -1.47 -21.83
CA GLU A 135 -16.02 -2.19 -21.98
C GLU A 135 -16.23 -3.22 -20.86
N THR A 136 -15.16 -3.90 -20.47
CA THR A 136 -15.21 -4.88 -19.39
C THR A 136 -15.51 -4.19 -18.06
N LEU A 137 -14.85 -3.07 -17.77
CA LEU A 137 -15.14 -2.25 -16.59
C LEU A 137 -16.58 -1.73 -16.57
N ALA A 138 -17.15 -1.38 -17.73
CA ALA A 138 -18.54 -0.94 -17.81
C ALA A 138 -19.54 -1.99 -17.30
N ALA A 139 -19.24 -3.28 -17.44
CA ALA A 139 -20.05 -4.34 -16.86
C ALA A 139 -19.96 -4.35 -15.32
N GLU A 140 -18.76 -4.14 -14.77
CA GLU A 140 -18.57 -4.05 -13.32
C GLU A 140 -19.17 -2.78 -12.73
N PHE A 141 -19.11 -1.62 -13.40
CA PHE A 141 -19.76 -0.38 -12.93
C PHE A 141 -21.26 -0.58 -12.75
N ARG A 142 -21.93 -1.22 -13.72
CA ARG A 142 -23.37 -1.53 -13.62
C ARG A 142 -23.67 -2.53 -12.51
N LEU A 143 -22.82 -3.54 -12.33
CA LEU A 143 -22.94 -4.48 -11.22
C LEU A 143 -22.84 -3.73 -9.89
N ALA A 144 -21.80 -2.92 -9.70
CA ALA A 144 -21.61 -2.11 -8.50
C ALA A 144 -22.80 -1.17 -8.25
N ARG A 145 -23.31 -0.48 -9.27
CA ARG A 145 -24.50 0.36 -9.15
C ARG A 145 -25.72 -0.44 -8.69
N SER A 146 -25.91 -1.65 -9.22
CA SER A 146 -27.01 -2.52 -8.80
C SER A 146 -26.89 -2.96 -7.34
N VAL A 147 -25.67 -3.22 -6.86
CA VAL A 147 -25.38 -3.61 -5.47
C VAL A 147 -25.60 -2.45 -4.50
N LEU A 148 -25.14 -1.25 -4.87
CA LEU A 148 -25.33 -0.03 -4.06
C LEU A 148 -26.79 0.49 -4.10
N GLY A 149 -27.63 -0.07 -4.97
CA GLY A 149 -29.06 0.24 -5.05
C GLY A 149 -29.32 1.74 -5.35
N PRO A 150 -30.35 2.36 -4.77
CA PRO A 150 -30.69 3.77 -4.99
C PRO A 150 -29.87 4.74 -4.13
N ALA A 151 -28.82 4.28 -3.43
CA ALA A 151 -28.03 5.16 -2.57
C ALA A 151 -27.41 6.31 -3.38
N ASP A 152 -27.73 7.53 -2.97
CA ASP A 152 -27.27 8.77 -3.59
C ASP A 152 -25.99 9.24 -2.87
N VAL A 153 -24.86 8.65 -3.25
CA VAL A 153 -23.55 8.94 -2.67
C VAL A 153 -22.58 9.26 -3.79
N ALA A 154 -22.30 10.56 -3.93
CA ALA A 154 -21.39 11.06 -4.95
C ALA A 154 -19.93 10.66 -4.66
N VAL A 155 -19.21 10.30 -5.71
CA VAL A 155 -17.79 9.93 -5.64
C VAL A 155 -16.95 11.16 -5.36
N SER A 156 -16.26 11.12 -4.23
CA SER A 156 -15.41 12.22 -3.76
C SER A 156 -13.97 12.14 -4.27
N THR A 157 -13.51 10.95 -4.63
CA THR A 157 -12.18 10.70 -5.19
C THR A 157 -12.21 9.57 -6.22
N VAL A 158 -11.45 9.71 -7.31
CA VAL A 158 -11.19 8.66 -8.30
C VAL A 158 -9.68 8.49 -8.41
N PHE A 159 -9.19 7.26 -8.35
CA PHE A 159 -7.78 6.95 -8.54
C PHE A 159 -7.62 5.82 -9.55
N VAL A 160 -6.96 6.12 -10.67
CA VAL A 160 -6.63 5.14 -11.71
C VAL A 160 -5.17 4.77 -11.56
N GLY A 161 -4.89 3.55 -11.11
CA GLY A 161 -3.54 3.06 -10.82
C GLY A 161 -3.33 1.61 -11.25
N GLY A 162 -2.29 0.98 -10.73
CA GLY A 162 -2.00 -0.45 -10.94
C GLY A 162 -0.69 -0.65 -11.67
N GLY A 163 -0.74 -1.12 -12.91
CA GLY A 163 0.44 -1.24 -13.77
C GLY A 163 0.86 0.12 -14.35
N THR A 164 0.30 0.45 -15.50
CA THR A 164 0.53 1.74 -16.14
C THR A 164 -0.78 2.17 -16.80
N PRO A 165 -1.64 2.91 -16.07
CA PRO A 165 -2.92 3.41 -16.60
C PRO A 165 -2.81 4.08 -17.96
N THR A 166 -1.75 4.86 -18.16
CA THR A 166 -1.47 5.61 -19.39
C THR A 166 -0.95 4.76 -20.55
N LEU A 167 -0.96 3.42 -20.43
CA LEU A 167 -0.94 2.55 -21.62
C LEU A 167 -2.31 2.45 -22.28
N LEU A 168 -3.38 2.81 -21.57
CA LEU A 168 -4.67 3.08 -22.17
C LEU A 168 -4.59 4.40 -22.95
N PRO A 169 -5.20 4.50 -24.13
CA PRO A 169 -5.40 5.76 -24.82
C PRO A 169 -6.06 6.79 -23.88
N ALA A 170 -5.69 8.06 -24.01
CA ALA A 170 -6.26 9.11 -23.17
C ALA A 170 -7.78 9.24 -23.36
N GLU A 171 -8.31 8.90 -24.54
CA GLU A 171 -9.74 8.81 -24.83
C GLU A 171 -10.46 7.74 -24.00
N ASP A 172 -9.78 6.63 -23.70
CA ASP A 172 -10.32 5.54 -22.88
C ASP A 172 -10.36 5.92 -21.40
N LEU A 173 -9.35 6.63 -20.90
CA LEU A 173 -9.33 7.20 -19.55
C LEU A 173 -10.42 8.28 -19.38
N GLU A 174 -10.57 9.16 -20.37
CA GLU A 174 -11.65 10.15 -20.44
C GLU A 174 -13.03 9.46 -20.41
N ARG A 175 -13.20 8.39 -21.19
CA ARG A 175 -14.44 7.60 -21.22
C ARG A 175 -14.70 6.88 -19.90
N LEU A 176 -13.67 6.36 -19.25
CA LEU A 176 -13.77 5.74 -17.94
C LEU A 176 -14.30 6.71 -16.89
N LEU A 177 -13.75 7.93 -16.84
CA LEU A 177 -14.21 8.94 -15.88
C LEU A 177 -15.68 9.32 -16.12
N ARG A 178 -16.09 9.47 -17.38
CA ARG A 178 -17.51 9.70 -17.73
C ARG A 178 -18.42 8.56 -17.29
N MET A 179 -17.98 7.30 -17.38
CA MET A 179 -18.77 6.17 -16.91
C MET A 179 -18.95 6.20 -15.40
N ILE A 180 -17.90 6.53 -14.65
CA ILE A 180 -17.97 6.69 -13.20
C ILE A 180 -18.97 7.80 -12.84
N ASP A 181 -18.87 8.96 -13.49
CA ASP A 181 -19.80 10.07 -13.26
C ASP A 181 -21.25 9.70 -13.61
N ALA A 182 -21.48 8.99 -14.71
CA ALA A 182 -22.81 8.58 -15.12
C ALA A 182 -23.48 7.58 -14.15
N GLU A 183 -22.71 6.67 -13.55
CA GLU A 183 -23.24 5.60 -12.69
C GLU A 183 -23.34 6.04 -11.21
N PHE A 184 -22.38 6.84 -10.75
CA PHE A 184 -22.26 7.19 -9.32
C PHE A 184 -22.35 8.70 -9.04
N GLY A 185 -22.15 9.54 -10.05
CA GLY A 185 -21.99 10.99 -9.89
C GLY A 185 -20.64 11.36 -9.26
N LEU A 186 -20.03 12.45 -9.74
CA LEU A 186 -18.87 13.06 -9.10
C LEU A 186 -19.29 14.19 -8.16
N ALA A 187 -18.75 14.18 -6.95
CA ALA A 187 -18.92 15.30 -6.03
C ALA A 187 -18.27 16.57 -6.60
N ALA A 188 -18.83 17.75 -6.28
CA ALA A 188 -18.20 19.01 -6.62
C ALA A 188 -16.79 19.07 -6.00
N GLY A 189 -15.77 19.31 -6.83
CA GLY A 189 -14.37 19.29 -6.39
C GLY A 189 -13.84 17.89 -6.06
N ALA A 190 -14.37 16.83 -6.69
CA ALA A 190 -13.81 15.50 -6.61
C ALA A 190 -12.32 15.51 -7.04
N GLU A 191 -11.48 14.80 -6.29
CA GLU A 191 -10.08 14.58 -6.70
C GLU A 191 -10.03 13.42 -7.69
N VAL A 192 -9.50 13.65 -8.89
CA VAL A 192 -9.33 12.61 -9.91
C VAL A 192 -7.84 12.46 -10.21
N THR A 193 -7.31 11.28 -9.91
CA THR A 193 -5.88 10.97 -10.00
C THR A 193 -5.63 9.87 -11.03
N THR A 194 -4.55 10.00 -11.80
CA THR A 194 -4.01 8.88 -12.58
C THR A 194 -2.51 8.72 -12.38
N GLU A 195 -2.06 7.46 -12.30
CA GLU A 195 -0.63 7.13 -12.37
C GLU A 195 -0.15 7.11 -13.82
N ALA A 196 1.07 7.58 -14.03
CA ALA A 196 1.70 7.65 -15.33
C ALA A 196 3.17 7.19 -15.28
N ASN A 197 3.55 6.42 -16.31
CA ASN A 197 4.96 6.25 -16.63
C ASN A 197 5.40 7.47 -17.47
N PRO A 198 6.53 8.12 -17.17
CA PRO A 198 7.03 9.23 -17.98
C PRO A 198 7.16 8.92 -19.49
N GLU A 199 7.34 7.64 -19.84
CA GLU A 199 7.48 7.18 -21.24
C GLU A 199 6.14 6.91 -21.95
N SER A 200 5.02 6.83 -21.24
CA SER A 200 3.70 6.48 -21.82
C SER A 200 2.80 7.67 -22.11
N VAL A 201 3.25 8.90 -21.84
CA VAL A 201 2.47 10.12 -22.09
C VAL A 201 3.23 11.12 -22.96
N ASP A 202 2.47 11.91 -23.70
CA ASP A 202 2.92 13.12 -24.39
C ASP A 202 2.06 14.33 -23.97
N ALA A 203 2.37 15.51 -24.52
CA ALA A 203 1.65 16.74 -24.18
C ALA A 203 0.16 16.67 -24.55
N GLY A 204 -0.20 16.10 -25.70
CA GLY A 204 -1.58 16.02 -26.16
C GLY A 204 -2.44 15.09 -25.30
N ALA A 205 -1.88 13.96 -24.86
CA ALA A 205 -2.53 13.07 -23.92
C ALA A 205 -2.80 13.77 -22.57
N LEU A 206 -1.83 14.53 -22.06
CA LEU A 206 -1.99 15.27 -20.79
C LEU A 206 -3.02 16.39 -20.90
N GLU A 207 -3.04 17.14 -22.00
CA GLU A 207 -4.07 18.14 -22.28
C GLU A 207 -5.47 17.53 -22.31
N ARG A 208 -5.64 16.38 -22.98
CA ARG A 208 -6.91 15.65 -23.00
C ARG A 208 -7.34 15.21 -21.60
N LEU A 209 -6.43 14.63 -20.82
CA LEU A 209 -6.75 14.16 -19.46
C LEU A 209 -7.15 15.32 -18.54
N ALA A 210 -6.43 16.45 -18.58
CA ALA A 210 -6.80 17.62 -17.82
C ALA A 210 -8.18 18.16 -18.24
N ALA A 211 -8.45 18.25 -19.54
CA ALA A 211 -9.75 18.66 -20.07
C ALA A 211 -10.90 17.70 -19.71
N ALA A 212 -10.60 16.40 -19.53
CA ALA A 212 -11.55 15.40 -19.09
C ALA A 212 -11.93 15.53 -17.61
N GLY A 213 -11.14 16.25 -16.81
CA GLY A 213 -11.37 16.43 -15.38
C GLY A 213 -10.37 15.72 -14.46
N TYR A 214 -9.26 15.20 -14.99
CA TYR A 214 -8.17 14.71 -14.12
C TYR A 214 -7.47 15.89 -13.45
N THR A 215 -7.49 15.91 -12.11
CA THR A 215 -6.96 17.02 -11.30
C THR A 215 -5.54 16.77 -10.80
N ARG A 216 -5.15 15.49 -10.67
CA ARG A 216 -3.85 15.04 -10.16
C ARG A 216 -3.22 14.01 -11.07
N ILE A 217 -1.90 14.05 -11.20
CA ILE A 217 -1.11 13.01 -11.88
C ILE A 217 0.09 12.58 -11.04
N SER A 218 0.38 11.29 -11.03
CA SER A 218 1.57 10.71 -10.38
C SER A 218 2.55 10.16 -11.40
N PHE A 219 3.79 10.64 -11.41
CA PHE A 219 4.83 10.11 -12.28
C PHE A 219 5.79 9.20 -11.53
N GLY A 220 5.90 7.97 -12.02
CA GLY A 220 6.82 6.98 -11.47
C GLY A 220 8.29 7.22 -11.84
N MET A 221 8.95 8.20 -11.19
CA MET A 221 10.34 8.62 -11.41
C MET A 221 11.35 7.62 -10.82
N GLN A 222 11.10 7.11 -9.62
CA GLN A 222 11.91 6.17 -8.84
C GLN A 222 13.30 6.70 -8.42
N SER A 223 14.13 7.12 -9.36
CA SER A 223 15.46 7.67 -9.12
C SER A 223 15.95 8.52 -10.31
N ALA A 224 16.76 9.54 -10.06
CA ALA A 224 17.45 10.29 -11.11
C ALA A 224 18.71 9.58 -11.64
N ARG A 225 19.05 8.41 -11.09
CA ARG A 225 20.35 7.74 -11.30
C ARG A 225 20.19 6.50 -12.17
N PRO A 226 20.77 6.47 -13.39
CA PRO A 226 20.56 5.37 -14.34
C PRO A 226 20.91 3.98 -13.81
N HIS A 227 21.98 3.85 -13.02
CA HIS A 227 22.38 2.55 -12.48
C HIS A 227 21.42 2.05 -11.39
N VAL A 228 20.82 2.96 -10.61
CA VAL A 228 19.77 2.64 -9.62
C VAL A 228 18.53 2.13 -10.34
N LEU A 229 18.08 2.83 -11.39
CA LEU A 229 16.96 2.39 -12.23
C LEU A 229 17.22 1.02 -12.87
N ALA A 230 18.44 0.77 -13.35
CA ALA A 230 18.82 -0.51 -13.92
C ALA A 230 18.76 -1.66 -12.89
N ALA A 231 19.12 -1.41 -11.63
CA ALA A 231 18.99 -2.41 -10.56
C ALA A 231 17.52 -2.82 -10.31
N LEU A 232 16.58 -1.89 -10.54
CA LEU A 232 15.13 -2.10 -10.44
C LEU A 232 14.50 -2.71 -11.71
N ASP A 233 15.29 -3.00 -12.74
CA ASP A 233 14.83 -3.29 -14.11
C ASP A 233 13.88 -2.21 -14.67
N ARG A 234 14.00 -0.96 -14.22
CA ARG A 234 13.18 0.16 -14.66
C ARG A 234 13.84 0.82 -15.86
N ARG A 235 13.11 0.88 -16.98
CA ARG A 235 13.57 1.50 -18.23
C ARG A 235 12.80 2.79 -18.48
N HIS A 236 13.40 3.92 -18.15
CA HIS A 236 12.98 5.23 -18.66
C HIS A 236 14.21 6.14 -18.77
N THR A 237 14.13 7.13 -19.64
CA THR A 237 15.18 8.12 -19.86
C THR A 237 15.11 9.15 -18.74
N PRO A 238 16.17 9.38 -17.94
CA PRO A 238 16.12 10.36 -16.83
C PRO A 238 15.68 11.76 -17.28
N GLY A 239 16.03 12.16 -18.50
CA GLY A 239 15.61 13.43 -19.09
C GLY A 239 14.10 13.55 -19.38
N ARG A 240 13.34 12.45 -19.32
CA ARG A 240 11.91 12.45 -19.63
C ARG A 240 11.04 13.04 -18.52
N VAL A 241 11.46 12.90 -17.26
CA VAL A 241 10.67 13.36 -16.11
C VAL A 241 10.47 14.89 -16.11
N PRO A 242 11.50 15.73 -16.32
CA PRO A 242 11.31 17.17 -16.45
C PRO A 242 10.32 17.58 -17.55
N ASP A 243 10.34 16.90 -18.70
CA ASP A 243 9.45 17.19 -19.83
C ASP A 243 7.99 16.93 -19.46
N VAL A 244 7.67 15.74 -18.93
CA VAL A 244 6.28 15.37 -18.59
C VAL A 244 5.73 16.21 -17.43
N VAL A 245 6.57 16.60 -16.47
CA VAL A 245 6.18 17.54 -15.41
C VAL A 245 5.86 18.91 -16.01
N SER A 246 6.70 19.41 -16.93
CA SER A 246 6.42 20.68 -17.61
C SER A 246 5.14 20.61 -18.43
N TRP A 247 4.85 19.49 -19.11
CA TRP A 247 3.65 19.33 -19.91
C TRP A 247 2.40 19.22 -19.03
N ALA A 248 2.44 18.44 -17.95
CA ALA A 248 1.33 18.33 -17.01
C ALA A 248 0.98 19.69 -16.40
N ARG A 249 1.98 20.48 -16.02
CA ARG A 249 1.77 21.83 -15.50
C ARG A 249 1.13 22.75 -16.55
N LYS A 250 1.58 22.67 -17.81
CA LYS A 250 0.99 23.45 -18.93
C LYS A 250 -0.44 23.02 -19.26
N ALA A 251 -0.74 21.73 -19.15
CA ALA A 251 -2.07 21.16 -19.36
C ALA A 251 -3.07 21.60 -18.26
N GLY A 252 -2.58 22.08 -17.11
CA GLY A 252 -3.41 22.62 -16.04
C GLY A 252 -3.74 21.61 -14.94
N PHE A 253 -2.96 20.53 -14.77
CA PHE A 253 -3.07 19.69 -13.59
C PHE A 253 -2.85 20.51 -12.32
N ALA A 254 -3.76 20.37 -11.36
CA ALA A 254 -3.68 21.10 -10.09
C ALA A 254 -2.59 20.54 -9.17
N HIS A 255 -2.34 19.23 -9.25
CA HIS A 255 -1.35 18.55 -8.42
C HIS A 255 -0.50 17.57 -9.23
N ILE A 256 0.82 17.71 -9.12
CA ILE A 256 1.80 16.78 -9.70
C ILE A 256 2.55 16.07 -8.58
N ASN A 257 2.51 14.74 -8.60
CA ASN A 257 3.30 13.88 -7.74
C ASN A 257 4.49 13.25 -8.48
N LEU A 258 5.62 13.10 -7.78
CA LEU A 258 6.77 12.31 -8.21
C LEU A 258 7.00 11.17 -7.21
N ASP A 259 6.96 9.93 -7.71
CA ASP A 259 7.26 8.74 -6.90
C ASP A 259 8.76 8.44 -6.92
N LEU A 260 9.34 8.18 -5.75
CA LEU A 260 10.73 7.80 -5.54
C LEU A 260 10.80 6.46 -4.78
N ILE A 261 11.88 5.71 -4.99
CA ILE A 261 12.20 4.51 -4.22
C ILE A 261 13.64 4.64 -3.70
N TYR A 262 13.81 4.55 -2.38
CA TYR A 262 15.13 4.56 -1.73
C TYR A 262 15.49 3.18 -1.16
N GLY A 263 16.79 2.95 -0.94
CA GLY A 263 17.30 1.68 -0.43
C GLY A 263 17.53 0.65 -1.53
N THR A 264 17.70 1.10 -2.78
CA THR A 264 17.95 0.20 -3.91
C THR A 264 19.37 -0.39 -3.82
N PRO A 265 19.57 -1.70 -4.13
CA PRO A 265 20.90 -2.29 -4.11
C PRO A 265 21.91 -1.54 -4.99
N GLY A 266 23.01 -1.08 -4.38
CA GLY A 266 24.04 -0.29 -5.05
C GLY A 266 23.82 1.22 -5.01
N GLU A 267 22.72 1.71 -4.43
CA GLU A 267 22.44 3.15 -4.25
C GLU A 267 23.30 3.74 -3.12
N SER A 268 24.11 4.75 -3.44
CA SER A 268 24.86 5.52 -2.43
C SER A 268 24.05 6.69 -1.87
N ALA A 269 24.51 7.27 -0.76
CA ALA A 269 23.91 8.49 -0.20
C ALA A 269 23.92 9.66 -1.20
N ARG A 270 24.98 9.75 -2.00
CA ARG A 270 25.09 10.78 -3.05
C ARG A 270 24.09 10.55 -4.18
N ASP A 271 23.79 9.29 -4.52
CA ASP A 271 22.82 8.95 -5.54
C ASP A 271 21.39 9.28 -5.09
N TRP A 272 21.08 9.00 -3.81
CA TRP A 272 19.81 9.39 -3.21
C TRP A 272 19.64 10.91 -3.16
N GLN A 273 20.63 11.64 -2.62
CA GLN A 273 20.60 13.10 -2.58
C GLN A 273 20.42 13.71 -3.97
N ALA A 274 21.11 13.19 -4.99
CA ALA A 274 20.94 13.67 -6.37
C ALA A 274 19.51 13.43 -6.91
N SER A 275 18.82 12.38 -6.45
CA SER A 275 17.43 12.14 -6.82
C SER A 275 16.47 13.10 -6.09
N LEU A 276 16.71 13.38 -4.81
CA LEU A 276 15.97 14.39 -4.05
C LEU A 276 16.16 15.79 -4.64
N ASP A 277 17.40 16.18 -4.95
CA ASP A 277 17.73 17.47 -5.57
C ASP A 277 17.00 17.64 -6.92
N ALA A 278 16.97 16.56 -7.73
CA ALA A 278 16.26 16.56 -9.00
C ALA A 278 14.74 16.72 -8.82
N VAL A 279 14.15 16.07 -7.82
CA VAL A 279 12.72 16.23 -7.49
C VAL A 279 12.42 17.64 -7.02
N VAL A 280 13.21 18.20 -6.10
CA VAL A 280 13.03 19.57 -5.59
C VAL A 280 13.15 20.59 -6.72
N ALA A 281 14.10 20.41 -7.65
CA ALA A 281 14.26 21.30 -8.80
C ALA A 281 13.05 21.33 -9.75
N LEU A 282 12.21 20.30 -9.73
CA LEU A 282 10.98 20.22 -10.52
C LEU A 282 9.78 20.91 -9.85
N ASP A 283 9.92 21.32 -8.59
CA ASP A 283 8.93 22.03 -7.79
C ASP A 283 7.55 21.34 -7.80
N PRO A 284 7.45 20.05 -7.37
CA PRO A 284 6.18 19.33 -7.33
C PRO A 284 5.29 19.80 -6.18
N ASP A 285 4.00 19.48 -6.24
CA ASP A 285 3.06 19.72 -5.15
C ASP A 285 3.12 18.62 -4.09
N HIS A 286 3.56 17.44 -4.51
CA HIS A 286 3.53 16.21 -3.74
C HIS A 286 4.71 15.31 -4.14
N VAL A 287 5.26 14.59 -3.16
CA VAL A 287 6.32 13.60 -3.37
C VAL A 287 5.98 12.36 -2.57
N SER A 288 6.04 11.21 -3.23
CA SER A 288 5.98 9.89 -2.59
C SER A 288 7.39 9.31 -2.56
N ALA A 289 7.91 8.90 -1.41
CA ALA A 289 9.20 8.22 -1.29
C ALA A 289 9.06 6.93 -0.50
N TYR A 290 9.20 5.79 -1.20
CA TYR A 290 9.00 4.46 -0.67
C TYR A 290 10.33 3.78 -0.32
N ALA A 291 10.39 3.09 0.81
CA ALA A 291 11.47 2.16 1.09
C ALA A 291 11.34 0.95 0.15
N LEU A 292 12.42 0.52 -0.49
CA LEU A 292 12.40 -0.68 -1.33
C LEU A 292 12.14 -1.94 -0.49
N THR A 293 10.95 -2.53 -0.63
CA THR A 293 10.63 -3.82 0.00
C THR A 293 10.95 -4.96 -0.95
N VAL A 294 11.55 -6.04 -0.43
CA VAL A 294 11.84 -7.25 -1.20
C VAL A 294 10.73 -8.26 -0.98
N GLU A 295 9.83 -8.33 -1.96
CA GLU A 295 8.70 -9.24 -1.93
C GLU A 295 9.05 -10.61 -2.52
N ASP A 296 8.54 -11.65 -1.88
CA ASP A 296 8.72 -13.01 -2.37
C ASP A 296 8.02 -13.20 -3.72
N GLY A 297 8.65 -14.00 -4.59
CA GLY A 297 8.17 -14.19 -5.97
C GLY A 297 8.64 -13.14 -6.97
N THR A 298 9.23 -12.02 -6.54
CA THR A 298 9.79 -11.00 -7.46
C THR A 298 11.12 -11.45 -8.10
N ARG A 299 11.52 -10.81 -9.21
CA ARG A 299 12.85 -11.05 -9.81
C ARG A 299 13.95 -10.55 -8.88
N LEU A 300 13.74 -9.42 -8.21
CA LEU A 300 14.66 -8.84 -7.23
C LEU A 300 14.97 -9.85 -6.11
N ALA A 301 13.93 -10.44 -5.49
CA ALA A 301 14.12 -11.46 -4.44
C ALA A 301 14.92 -12.67 -4.95
N ARG A 302 14.68 -13.11 -6.20
CA ARG A 302 15.47 -14.19 -6.82
C ARG A 302 16.94 -13.81 -7.01
N ARG A 303 17.24 -12.58 -7.44
CA ARG A 303 18.62 -12.09 -7.62
C ARG A 303 19.36 -11.99 -6.28
N ILE A 304 18.69 -11.48 -5.24
CA ILE A 304 19.24 -11.40 -3.88
C ILE A 304 19.53 -12.80 -3.33
N ARG A 305 18.58 -13.74 -3.46
CA ARG A 305 18.80 -15.14 -3.01
C ARG A 305 19.96 -15.84 -3.72
N ARG A 306 20.28 -15.45 -4.96
CA ARG A 306 21.44 -15.95 -5.71
C ARG A 306 22.74 -15.20 -5.40
N GLY A 307 22.71 -14.19 -4.53
CA GLY A 307 23.87 -13.35 -4.20
C GLY A 307 24.28 -12.38 -5.32
N GLU A 308 23.42 -12.16 -6.31
CA GLU A 308 23.69 -11.22 -7.42
C GLU A 308 23.48 -9.75 -7.02
N LEU A 309 22.66 -9.52 -5.99
CA LEU A 309 22.38 -8.21 -5.39
C LEU A 309 22.40 -8.36 -3.87
N LEU A 310 22.79 -7.30 -3.17
CA LEU A 310 22.69 -7.24 -1.72
C LEU A 310 21.23 -7.03 -1.31
N PRO A 311 20.79 -7.62 -0.18
CA PRO A 311 19.51 -7.25 0.42
C PRO A 311 19.57 -5.78 0.87
N PRO A 312 18.42 -5.09 0.92
CA PRO A 312 18.36 -3.79 1.56
C PRO A 312 18.76 -3.86 3.03
N ASP A 313 19.26 -2.73 3.54
CA ASP A 313 19.75 -2.56 4.90
C ASP A 313 18.85 -1.57 5.64
N ASP A 314 18.31 -1.97 6.79
CA ASP A 314 17.30 -1.19 7.52
C ASP A 314 17.87 0.12 8.09
N ASP A 315 19.12 0.11 8.57
CA ASP A 315 19.78 1.32 9.07
C ASP A 315 20.04 2.30 7.92
N LEU A 316 20.47 1.80 6.75
CA LEU A 316 20.61 2.60 5.54
C LEU A 316 19.27 3.21 5.10
N MET A 317 18.17 2.44 5.16
CA MET A 317 16.84 2.94 4.83
C MET A 317 16.39 4.04 5.79
N ALA A 318 16.66 3.89 7.09
CA ALA A 318 16.36 4.92 8.08
C ALA A 318 17.12 6.22 7.78
N ASP A 319 18.41 6.13 7.44
CA ASP A 319 19.22 7.29 7.04
C ASP A 319 18.65 7.98 5.79
N ARG A 320 18.16 7.20 4.81
CA ARG A 320 17.57 7.73 3.56
C ARG A 320 16.22 8.40 3.80
N TYR A 321 15.39 7.85 4.68
CA TYR A 321 14.15 8.47 5.10
C TYR A 321 14.40 9.81 5.80
N GLN A 322 15.38 9.88 6.70
CA GLN A 322 15.76 11.14 7.35
C GLN A 322 16.27 12.19 6.35
N GLN A 323 17.12 11.78 5.41
CA GLN A 323 17.55 12.67 4.31
C GLN A 323 16.37 13.20 3.48
N ALA A 324 15.37 12.35 3.21
CA ALA A 324 14.16 12.75 2.51
C ALA A 324 13.34 13.77 3.33
N GLU A 325 13.09 13.48 4.62
CA GLU A 325 12.40 14.39 5.53
C GLU A 325 13.08 15.76 5.57
N GLU A 326 14.40 15.80 5.79
CA GLU A 326 15.17 17.03 5.87
C GLU A 326 15.12 17.82 4.55
N THR A 327 15.39 17.16 3.41
CA THR A 327 15.46 17.82 2.10
C THR A 327 14.10 18.32 1.65
N LEU A 328 13.05 17.51 1.78
CA LEU A 328 11.69 17.87 1.35
C LEU A 328 11.09 18.94 2.25
N THR A 329 11.34 18.88 3.57
CA THR A 329 10.94 19.93 4.51
C THR A 329 11.64 21.26 4.20
N ALA A 330 12.94 21.24 3.92
CA ALA A 330 13.68 22.43 3.52
C ALA A 330 13.15 23.04 2.19
N ALA A 331 12.60 22.21 1.31
CA ALA A 331 11.94 22.64 0.08
C ALA A 331 10.47 23.09 0.28
N GLY A 332 9.95 23.05 1.51
CA GLY A 332 8.59 23.49 1.84
C GLY A 332 7.50 22.43 1.68
N LEU A 333 7.86 21.15 1.59
CA LEU A 333 6.92 20.03 1.66
C LEU A 333 6.87 19.44 3.07
N SER A 334 5.67 19.16 3.58
CA SER A 334 5.47 18.59 4.90
C SER A 334 5.01 17.13 4.80
N TRP A 335 5.57 16.27 5.65
CA TRP A 335 5.12 14.89 5.82
C TRP A 335 3.67 14.87 6.34
N TYR A 336 2.80 14.07 5.72
CA TYR A 336 1.41 13.95 6.16
C TYR A 336 0.96 12.50 6.40
N GLU A 337 1.64 11.52 5.81
CA GLU A 337 1.48 10.09 6.06
C GLU A 337 2.75 9.34 5.63
N ILE A 338 2.90 8.08 6.06
CA ILE A 338 4.08 7.20 5.90
C ILE A 338 5.11 7.62 4.85
N SER A 339 4.74 7.57 3.58
CA SER A 339 5.65 7.74 2.45
C SER A 339 5.41 9.02 1.67
N ASN A 340 4.60 9.96 2.18
CA ASN A 340 4.14 11.11 1.40
C ASN A 340 4.38 12.47 2.08
N TRP A 341 4.89 13.39 1.26
CA TRP A 341 5.12 14.79 1.56
C TRP A 341 4.36 15.67 0.58
N ALA A 342 3.85 16.80 1.05
CA ALA A 342 3.07 17.71 0.22
C ALA A 342 3.30 19.17 0.63
N ARG A 343 3.15 20.09 -0.33
CA ARG A 343 3.28 21.54 -0.10
C ARG A 343 2.25 22.11 0.89
N GLY A 344 1.17 21.38 1.11
CA GLY A 344 0.15 21.70 2.12
C GLY A 344 -1.09 20.82 1.99
N PRO A 345 -2.11 21.03 2.85
CA PRO A 345 -3.29 20.17 2.92
C PRO A 345 -4.06 20.00 1.61
N ALA A 346 -4.09 21.04 0.75
CA ALA A 346 -4.73 20.95 -0.56
C ALA A 346 -4.04 19.96 -1.50
N ALA A 347 -2.72 19.77 -1.35
CA ALA A 347 -1.93 18.86 -2.17
C ALA A 347 -1.85 17.43 -1.59
N HIS A 348 -2.41 17.16 -0.40
CA HIS A 348 -2.51 15.80 0.13
C HIS A 348 -3.38 14.94 -0.79
N SER A 349 -2.94 13.72 -1.11
CA SER A 349 -3.81 12.76 -1.83
C SER A 349 -5.01 12.41 -0.94
N ARG A 350 -6.19 12.91 -1.30
CA ARG A 350 -7.43 12.64 -0.58
C ARG A 350 -7.82 11.18 -0.72
N HIS A 351 -7.53 10.58 -1.87
CA HIS A 351 -7.78 9.16 -2.09
C HIS A 351 -6.95 8.30 -1.11
N ASN A 352 -5.64 8.57 -0.99
CA ASN A 352 -4.77 7.82 -0.08
C ASN A 352 -5.21 8.01 1.37
N LEU A 353 -5.51 9.25 1.78
CA LEU A 353 -6.03 9.53 3.12
C LEU A 353 -7.36 8.83 3.40
N GLY A 354 -8.17 8.58 2.37
CA GLY A 354 -9.38 7.76 2.49
C GLY A 354 -9.07 6.36 3.02
N TYR A 355 -8.06 5.69 2.47
CA TYR A 355 -7.64 4.37 2.98
C TYR A 355 -7.18 4.43 4.43
N TRP A 356 -6.34 5.40 4.78
CA TRP A 356 -5.83 5.55 6.15
C TRP A 356 -6.91 5.85 7.18
N ARG A 357 -8.00 6.52 6.77
CA ARG A 357 -9.12 6.92 7.64
C ARG A 357 -10.31 5.96 7.58
N GLY A 358 -10.18 4.82 6.90
CA GLY A 358 -11.26 3.83 6.79
C GLY A 358 -12.49 4.33 6.03
N ALA A 359 -12.28 5.18 5.02
CA ALA A 359 -13.32 5.60 4.08
C ALA A 359 -13.92 4.41 3.32
N ASP A 360 -15.02 4.65 2.61
CA ASP A 360 -15.62 3.65 1.73
C ASP A 360 -15.03 3.80 0.33
N TRP A 361 -14.76 2.68 -0.34
CA TRP A 361 -14.36 2.71 -1.75
C TRP A 361 -14.78 1.44 -2.50
N TRP A 362 -15.01 1.61 -3.79
CA TRP A 362 -15.17 0.50 -4.72
C TRP A 362 -13.96 0.41 -5.65
N GLY A 363 -13.30 -0.75 -5.64
CA GLY A 363 -12.21 -1.09 -6.55
C GLY A 363 -12.73 -1.83 -7.79
N PHE A 364 -12.39 -1.33 -8.97
CA PHE A 364 -12.74 -1.93 -10.26
C PHE A 364 -11.51 -2.50 -10.96
N GLY A 365 -11.70 -3.60 -11.68
CA GLY A 365 -10.65 -4.26 -12.45
C GLY A 365 -10.01 -5.48 -11.78
N PRO A 366 -9.13 -6.20 -12.50
CA PRO A 366 -8.54 -7.45 -12.03
C PRO A 366 -7.68 -7.24 -10.80
N GLY A 367 -7.93 -8.01 -9.73
CA GLY A 367 -7.21 -7.89 -8.46
C GLY A 367 -7.53 -6.64 -7.63
N ALA A 368 -8.45 -5.77 -8.07
CA ALA A 368 -8.85 -4.59 -7.31
C ALA A 368 -9.51 -4.99 -5.98
N HIS A 369 -9.26 -4.18 -4.94
CA HIS A 369 -9.82 -4.38 -3.60
C HIS A 369 -10.80 -3.27 -3.28
N SER A 370 -11.82 -3.60 -2.49
CA SER A 370 -12.91 -2.70 -2.12
C SER A 370 -13.19 -2.81 -0.62
N HIS A 371 -13.78 -1.75 -0.08
CA HIS A 371 -14.24 -1.73 1.31
C HIS A 371 -15.46 -0.82 1.44
N ILE A 372 -16.56 -1.37 1.95
CA ILE A 372 -17.75 -0.58 2.30
C ILE A 372 -18.26 -1.05 3.64
N GLY A 373 -18.38 -0.12 4.60
CA GLY A 373 -19.08 -0.39 5.86
C GLY A 373 -18.53 -1.58 6.66
N GLY A 374 -17.21 -1.84 6.60
CA GLY A 374 -16.56 -2.95 7.28
C GLY A 374 -16.54 -4.27 6.50
N VAL A 375 -17.02 -4.29 5.25
CA VAL A 375 -16.91 -5.45 4.35
C VAL A 375 -15.81 -5.20 3.35
N ARG A 376 -14.86 -6.11 3.24
CA ARG A 376 -13.77 -6.07 2.26
C ARG A 376 -13.91 -7.20 1.26
N TRP A 377 -13.62 -6.93 -0.01
CA TRP A 377 -13.58 -7.96 -1.05
C TRP A 377 -12.53 -7.61 -2.11
N TRP A 378 -12.12 -8.62 -2.87
CA TRP A 378 -11.12 -8.44 -3.92
C TRP A 378 -11.44 -9.27 -5.14
N ASN A 379 -11.22 -8.67 -6.31
CA ASN A 379 -11.46 -9.29 -7.60
C ASN A 379 -10.43 -10.39 -7.91
N VAL A 380 -10.82 -11.35 -8.75
CA VAL A 380 -9.86 -12.31 -9.31
C VAL A 380 -8.72 -11.56 -10.01
N ARG A 381 -7.50 -12.05 -9.78
CA ARG A 381 -6.27 -11.38 -10.22
C ARG A 381 -6.09 -11.37 -11.74
N HIS A 382 -6.32 -12.51 -12.39
CA HIS A 382 -6.03 -12.64 -13.82
C HIS A 382 -7.08 -11.97 -14.71
N PRO A 383 -6.69 -11.09 -15.66
CA PRO A 383 -7.63 -10.36 -16.52
C PRO A 383 -8.60 -11.23 -17.32
N ALA A 384 -8.15 -12.39 -17.82
CA ALA A 384 -9.02 -13.33 -18.53
C ALA A 384 -10.14 -13.90 -17.63
N SER A 385 -9.80 -14.32 -16.41
CA SER A 385 -10.78 -14.85 -15.45
C SER A 385 -11.75 -13.75 -14.98
N TYR A 386 -11.25 -12.54 -14.80
CA TYR A 386 -12.05 -11.37 -14.45
C TYR A 386 -13.09 -11.07 -15.55
N SER A 387 -12.63 -10.97 -16.80
CA SER A 387 -13.48 -10.68 -17.95
C SER A 387 -14.52 -11.79 -18.19
N ALA A 388 -14.13 -13.05 -18.05
CA ALA A 388 -15.03 -14.19 -18.22
C ALA A 388 -16.17 -14.21 -17.19
N ARG A 389 -15.91 -13.85 -15.93
CA ARG A 389 -16.94 -13.76 -14.89
C ARG A 389 -17.96 -12.67 -15.20
N LEU A 390 -17.49 -11.48 -15.57
CA LEU A 390 -18.37 -10.37 -15.93
C LEU A 390 -19.19 -10.66 -17.19
N ALA A 391 -18.59 -11.29 -18.20
CA ALA A 391 -19.31 -11.72 -19.40
C ALA A 391 -20.43 -12.74 -19.10
N ALA A 392 -20.27 -13.54 -18.04
CA ALA A 392 -21.29 -14.47 -17.56
C ALA A 392 -22.33 -13.81 -16.63
N GLY A 393 -22.26 -12.50 -16.39
CA GLY A 393 -23.13 -11.79 -15.45
C GLY A 393 -22.87 -12.14 -13.98
N ALA A 394 -21.69 -12.68 -13.67
CA ALA A 394 -21.29 -13.07 -12.31
C ALA A 394 -20.36 -12.03 -11.67
N SER A 395 -20.34 -12.00 -10.34
CA SER A 395 -19.42 -11.19 -9.56
C SER A 395 -17.95 -11.54 -9.87
N PRO A 396 -17.08 -10.52 -10.09
CA PRO A 396 -15.65 -10.74 -10.30
C PRO A 396 -14.88 -11.08 -9.02
N ALA A 397 -15.51 -11.01 -7.84
CA ALA A 397 -14.83 -11.20 -6.56
C ALA A 397 -14.30 -12.62 -6.37
N ALA A 398 -13.01 -12.72 -6.04
CA ALA A 398 -12.36 -13.96 -5.67
C ALA A 398 -12.78 -14.41 -4.26
N ALA A 399 -12.89 -13.46 -3.33
CA ALA A 399 -13.32 -13.69 -1.95
C ALA A 399 -13.64 -12.35 -1.26
N HIS A 400 -14.18 -12.44 -0.04
CA HIS A 400 -14.53 -11.32 0.82
C HIS A 400 -14.28 -11.67 2.29
N GLU A 401 -14.30 -10.66 3.15
CA GLU A 401 -14.31 -10.77 4.61
C GLU A 401 -15.14 -9.63 5.23
N GLU A 402 -15.67 -9.89 6.43
CA GLU A 402 -16.39 -8.89 7.23
C GLU A 402 -15.61 -8.62 8.52
N LEU A 403 -15.33 -7.36 8.80
CA LEU A 403 -14.57 -6.94 9.98
C LEU A 403 -15.47 -6.94 11.21
N ASP A 404 -15.00 -7.61 12.26
CA ASP A 404 -15.57 -7.45 13.59
C ASP A 404 -15.05 -6.15 14.26
N ALA A 405 -15.63 -5.80 15.41
CA ALA A 405 -15.28 -4.58 16.12
C ALA A 405 -13.82 -4.56 16.62
N ALA A 406 -13.23 -5.73 16.92
CA ALA A 406 -11.85 -5.82 17.38
C ALA A 406 -10.88 -5.61 16.23
N ALA A 407 -11.13 -6.26 15.08
CA ALA A 407 -10.39 -6.06 13.84
C ALA A 407 -10.47 -4.60 13.38
N ALA A 408 -11.67 -4.01 13.36
CA ALA A 408 -11.84 -2.61 12.98
C ALA A 408 -11.07 -1.64 13.90
N ARG A 409 -11.06 -1.87 15.22
CA ARG A 409 -10.27 -1.07 16.18
C ARG A 409 -8.77 -1.24 15.94
N MET A 410 -8.31 -2.48 15.75
CA MET A 410 -6.90 -2.78 15.48
C MET A 410 -6.43 -2.08 14.21
N GLU A 411 -7.22 -2.14 13.13
CA GLU A 411 -6.94 -1.46 11.87
C GLU A 411 -6.90 0.04 12.04
N ARG A 412 -7.87 0.62 12.75
CA ARG A 412 -7.87 2.06 13.03
C ARG A 412 -6.59 2.53 13.72
N ILE A 413 -6.15 1.80 14.76
CA ILE A 413 -4.90 2.10 15.47
C ILE A 413 -3.71 1.96 14.52
N MET A 414 -3.67 0.88 13.75
CA MET A 414 -2.59 0.60 12.79
C MET A 414 -2.48 1.69 11.72
N LEU A 415 -3.59 2.21 11.23
CA LEU A 415 -3.62 3.16 10.12
C LEU A 415 -3.50 4.62 10.58
N GLU A 416 -4.26 5.06 11.58
CA GLU A 416 -4.28 6.49 11.95
C GLU A 416 -3.01 6.95 12.68
N VAL A 417 -2.32 6.07 13.42
CA VAL A 417 -1.02 6.40 14.07
C VAL A 417 0.04 6.81 13.05
N ARG A 418 -0.11 6.37 11.80
CA ARG A 418 0.80 6.61 10.69
C ARG A 418 0.53 7.92 9.94
N LEU A 419 -0.46 8.69 10.38
CA LEU A 419 -0.80 10.01 9.85
C LEU A 419 -0.17 11.11 10.70
N ALA A 420 0.12 12.25 10.07
CA ALA A 420 0.57 13.45 10.80
C ALA A 420 -0.48 14.01 11.74
N GLU A 421 -1.76 13.73 11.52
CA GLU A 421 -2.81 14.07 12.48
C GLU A 421 -2.84 13.13 13.70
N GLY A 422 -2.29 11.92 13.57
CA GLY A 422 -2.25 10.90 14.61
C GLY A 422 -3.62 10.29 14.96
N LEU A 423 -3.59 9.40 15.95
CA LEU A 423 -4.76 8.69 16.49
C LEU A 423 -5.32 9.41 17.73
N ALA A 424 -6.63 9.44 17.92
CA ALA A 424 -7.22 9.90 19.18
C ALA A 424 -6.91 8.92 20.34
N ALA A 425 -6.37 9.41 21.45
CA ALA A 425 -5.93 8.56 22.57
C ALA A 425 -7.09 7.82 23.29
N GLU A 426 -8.32 8.26 23.08
CA GLU A 426 -9.53 7.59 23.57
C GLU A 426 -9.84 6.26 22.86
N GLU A 427 -9.33 6.07 21.64
CA GLU A 427 -9.45 4.82 20.87
C GLU A 427 -8.63 3.68 21.47
N LEU A 428 -7.66 4.01 22.33
CA LEU A 428 -6.81 3.04 23.00
C LEU A 428 -7.49 2.45 24.24
N THR A 429 -7.16 1.20 24.55
CA THR A 429 -7.49 0.60 25.85
C THR A 429 -6.73 1.31 26.99
N PRO A 430 -7.10 1.11 28.27
CA PRO A 430 -6.30 1.61 29.39
C PRO A 430 -4.83 1.16 29.35
N ALA A 431 -4.57 -0.08 28.90
CA ALA A 431 -3.22 -0.60 28.70
C ALA A 431 -2.51 0.13 27.55
N GLY A 432 -3.16 0.29 26.40
CA GLY A 432 -2.64 1.05 25.26
C GLY A 432 -2.29 2.50 25.62
N ARG A 433 -3.12 3.19 26.42
CA ARG A 433 -2.80 4.54 26.93
C ARG A 433 -1.57 4.57 27.83
N SER A 434 -1.41 3.55 28.67
CA SER A 434 -0.22 3.41 29.52
C SER A 434 1.04 3.19 28.69
N GLN A 435 0.93 2.43 27.59
CA GLN A 435 2.04 2.24 26.63
C GLN A 435 2.34 3.52 25.86
N ALA A 436 1.32 4.27 25.42
CA ALA A 436 1.51 5.57 24.77
C ALA A 436 2.34 6.54 25.64
N ALA A 437 2.09 6.57 26.96
CA ALA A 437 2.89 7.37 27.89
C ALA A 437 4.36 6.93 27.97
N ARG A 438 4.64 5.61 27.93
CA ARG A 438 6.02 5.08 27.89
C ARG A 438 6.71 5.43 26.58
N LEU A 439 6.01 5.23 25.45
CA LEU A 439 6.52 5.59 24.13
C LEU A 439 6.82 7.10 24.01
N ALA A 440 6.04 7.94 24.67
CA ALA A 440 6.32 9.37 24.76
C ALA A 440 7.59 9.67 25.58
N ALA A 441 7.79 8.98 26.71
CA ALA A 441 9.02 9.08 27.49
C ALA A 441 10.26 8.58 26.70
N ASP A 442 10.07 7.60 25.82
CA ASP A 442 11.12 7.07 24.93
C ASP A 442 11.35 7.96 23.67
N GLY A 443 10.55 9.02 23.50
CA GLY A 443 10.65 9.96 22.38
C GLY A 443 10.12 9.43 21.05
N LEU A 444 9.25 8.40 21.07
CA LEU A 444 8.59 7.84 19.88
C LEU A 444 7.22 8.47 19.63
N VAL A 445 6.54 8.91 20.69
CA VAL A 445 5.28 9.67 20.62
C VAL A 445 5.54 11.10 21.09
N ASP A 446 4.93 12.09 20.44
CA ASP A 446 5.04 13.49 20.81
C ASP A 446 4.34 13.77 22.17
N PRO A 447 5.08 14.16 23.23
CA PRO A 447 4.48 14.35 24.55
C PRO A 447 3.43 15.47 24.62
N PRO A 448 3.64 16.67 24.01
CA PRO A 448 2.61 17.70 23.95
C PRO A 448 1.31 17.24 23.28
N ALA A 449 1.38 16.54 22.14
CA ALA A 449 0.21 16.00 21.46
C ALA A 449 -0.51 14.96 22.33
N LEU A 450 0.23 14.08 23.01
CA LEU A 450 -0.35 13.09 23.91
C LEU A 450 -1.09 13.73 25.08
N ALA A 451 -0.53 14.80 25.66
CA ALA A 451 -1.21 15.58 26.70
C ALA A 451 -2.49 16.25 26.19
N ALA A 452 -2.55 16.57 24.89
CA ALA A 452 -3.75 17.07 24.20
C ALA A 452 -4.70 15.95 23.71
N GLY A 453 -4.44 14.68 24.05
CA GLY A 453 -5.30 13.54 23.73
C GLY A 453 -5.05 12.92 22.35
N ARG A 454 -3.88 13.13 21.73
CA ARG A 454 -3.53 12.57 20.42
C ARG A 454 -2.22 11.78 20.48
N VAL A 455 -2.21 10.59 19.88
CA VAL A 455 -0.98 9.81 19.66
C VAL A 455 -0.41 10.19 18.30
N LEU A 456 0.64 11.02 18.33
CA LEU A 456 1.35 11.51 17.16
C LEU A 456 2.80 11.01 17.20
N LEU A 457 3.28 10.44 16.11
CA LEU A 457 4.65 9.93 16.03
C LEU A 457 5.66 11.08 15.86
N THR A 458 6.71 11.08 16.68
CA THR A 458 7.91 11.89 16.38
C THR A 458 8.61 11.35 15.14
N LEU A 459 9.59 12.05 14.58
CA LEU A 459 10.39 11.53 13.47
C LEU A 459 11.01 10.15 13.79
N ARG A 460 11.49 9.96 15.03
CA ARG A 460 12.00 8.66 15.49
C ARG A 460 10.88 7.62 15.63
N GLY A 461 9.69 8.05 16.06
CA GLY A 461 8.48 7.22 16.08
C GLY A 461 8.08 6.70 14.70
N ARG A 462 8.18 7.54 13.65
CA ARG A 462 7.87 7.17 12.27
C ARG A 462 8.75 6.02 11.77
N LEU A 463 10.05 6.08 12.06
CA LEU A 463 11.02 5.02 11.73
C LEU A 463 10.72 3.69 12.45
N LEU A 464 10.00 3.73 13.57
CA LEU A 464 9.68 2.58 14.41
C LEU A 464 8.16 2.39 14.55
N ALA A 465 7.39 2.78 13.53
CA ALA A 465 5.93 2.81 13.60
C ALA A 465 5.33 1.44 13.97
N ASP A 466 5.89 0.35 13.45
CA ASP A 466 5.42 -1.01 13.75
C ASP A 466 5.62 -1.39 15.22
N THR A 467 6.75 -0.97 15.81
CA THR A 467 7.03 -1.18 17.24
C THR A 467 6.04 -0.38 18.09
N VAL A 468 5.77 0.86 17.71
CA VAL A 468 4.78 1.70 18.38
C VAL A 468 3.40 1.05 18.32
N ILE A 469 2.95 0.63 17.13
CA ILE A 469 1.62 0.02 16.94
C ILE A 469 1.48 -1.26 17.77
N HIS A 470 2.48 -2.13 17.76
CA HIS A 470 2.45 -3.36 18.55
C HIS A 470 2.30 -3.05 20.06
N ALA A 471 3.00 -2.03 20.56
CA ALA A 471 2.86 -1.61 21.96
C ALA A 471 1.47 -1.01 22.25
N LEU A 472 0.90 -0.22 21.34
CA LEU A 472 -0.42 0.38 21.51
C LEU A 472 -1.57 -0.65 21.48
N LEU A 473 -1.38 -1.77 20.78
CA LEU A 473 -2.32 -2.89 20.70
C LEU A 473 -2.22 -3.86 21.89
N SER A 474 -1.36 -3.60 22.87
CA SER A 474 -1.25 -4.45 24.06
C SER A 474 -2.51 -4.31 24.93
N ASP A 475 -3.11 -5.46 25.29
CA ASP A 475 -4.26 -5.55 26.19
C ASP A 475 -3.87 -5.60 27.68
#